data_AF-A0A518K837-F1
#
_entry.id   AF-A0A518K837-F1
#
_cell.length_a   1.000
_cell.length_b   1.000
_cell.length_c   1.000
_cell.angle_alpha   90.00
_cell.angle_beta   90.00
_cell.angle_gamma   90.00
#
_symmetry.space_group_name_H-M   'P 1'
#
loop_
_entity.id
_entity.type
_entity.pdbx_description
1 polymer ?
#
loop_
_entity_poly.entity_id
_entity_poly.type
_entity_poly.pdbx_seq_one_letter_code
_entity_poly.pdbx_strand_id
1 'polypeptide(L)'
;MNTTLRLGLLLGAVAAAQLAGGHDANAQSLLIDFGTDTTYRGISVVNPDSNGNHWNNIATGVFYTDLIDKSGAATTIDLGFSTPVGTDSYNGPAGDTAAGVAATIGATDIDAAALGDLGNVNAAYDFFAETNARFEIQGLDPAKTYNLSFYGSHKFNPDATTVYSVYTDNTYSTLVASTSLDVYEPGSPWLHNRDTVATLTGVAPQASDILYVQFTGAGGDFGYLNAMQITAVPEPTSALLVASVVGLAVARRRTR
;
A
#
# COMPACT_ATOMS: atom_id res chain seq x y z
N MET A 1 -36.25 36.92 -58.35
CA MET A 1 -36.61 35.51 -58.09
C MET A 1 -35.37 34.64 -58.25
N ASN A 2 -34.93 34.02 -57.15
CA ASN A 2 -34.18 32.75 -57.01
C ASN A 2 -32.87 32.52 -57.80
N THR A 3 -31.75 32.04 -57.25
CA THR A 3 -31.29 31.69 -55.89
C THR A 3 -29.80 31.32 -56.06
N THR A 4 -28.93 31.84 -55.19
CA THR A 4 -27.51 31.53 -55.12
C THR A 4 -27.32 30.11 -54.53
N LEU A 5 -26.77 29.16 -55.30
CA LEU A 5 -26.39 27.85 -54.77
C LEU A 5 -25.04 27.95 -54.05
N ARG A 6 -25.07 27.74 -52.73
CA ARG A 6 -23.88 27.53 -51.89
C ARG A 6 -23.40 26.08 -52.04
N LEU A 7 -22.18 25.88 -52.52
CA LEU A 7 -21.52 24.57 -52.51
C LEU A 7 -20.83 24.38 -51.15
N GLY A 8 -21.55 23.78 -50.20
CA GLY A 8 -21.00 23.34 -48.92
C GLY A 8 -20.26 22.02 -49.10
N LEU A 9 -18.94 22.03 -48.91
CA LEU A 9 -18.12 20.83 -48.86
C LEU A 9 -18.30 20.18 -47.48
N LEU A 10 -19.08 19.09 -47.41
CA LEU A 10 -19.13 18.22 -46.23
C LEU A 10 -17.80 17.47 -46.10
N LEU A 11 -16.97 17.83 -45.12
CA LEU A 11 -15.96 16.90 -44.60
C LEU A 11 -16.67 15.92 -43.67
N GLY A 12 -16.75 14.65 -44.09
CA GLY A 12 -17.12 13.55 -43.20
C GLY A 12 -16.03 13.34 -42.16
N ALA A 13 -16.32 13.67 -40.90
CA ALA A 13 -15.51 13.24 -39.77
C ALA A 13 -15.82 11.76 -39.50
N VAL A 14 -14.84 10.90 -39.74
CA VAL A 14 -14.87 9.52 -39.24
C VAL A 14 -14.68 9.62 -37.73
N ALA A 15 -15.76 9.46 -36.96
CA ALA A 15 -15.68 9.29 -35.52
C ALA A 15 -15.11 7.89 -35.24
N ALA A 16 -13.82 7.81 -34.91
CA ALA A 16 -13.26 6.63 -34.28
C ALA A 16 -13.81 6.59 -32.85
N ALA A 17 -14.88 5.82 -32.63
CA ALA A 17 -15.32 5.45 -31.30
C ALA A 17 -14.26 4.54 -30.69
N GLN A 18 -13.33 5.11 -29.91
CA GLN A 18 -12.53 4.33 -28.98
C GLN A 18 -13.46 3.87 -27.87
N LEU A 19 -13.73 2.56 -27.83
CA LEU A 19 -14.23 1.89 -26.64
C LEU A 19 -13.12 1.97 -25.58
N ALA A 20 -13.06 3.10 -24.87
CA ALA A 20 -12.40 3.15 -23.58
C ALA A 20 -13.26 2.30 -22.64
N GLY A 21 -12.89 1.03 -22.51
CA GLY A 21 -13.23 0.27 -21.31
C GLY A 21 -12.60 1.03 -20.16
N GLY A 22 -13.40 1.86 -19.49
CA GLY A 22 -13.04 2.50 -18.24
C GLY A 22 -12.89 1.41 -17.19
N HIS A 23 -11.69 0.86 -17.09
CA HIS A 23 -11.21 0.36 -15.82
C HIS A 23 -10.79 1.58 -15.01
N ASP A 24 -11.33 1.67 -13.81
CA ASP A 24 -11.36 2.86 -12.97
C ASP A 24 -10.02 3.60 -12.91
N ALA A 25 -10.10 4.93 -12.95
CA ALA A 25 -8.97 5.84 -12.79
C ALA A 25 -8.42 5.88 -11.35
N ASN A 26 -8.57 4.79 -10.59
CA ASN A 26 -7.96 4.61 -9.27
C ASN A 26 -6.82 3.60 -9.38
N ALA A 27 -5.69 3.96 -8.80
CA ALA A 27 -4.56 3.08 -8.59
C ALA A 27 -5.00 1.79 -7.87
N GLN A 28 -4.50 0.63 -8.33
CA GLN A 28 -4.56 -0.60 -7.55
C GLN A 28 -3.95 -0.35 -6.17
N SER A 29 -4.69 -0.66 -5.12
CA SER A 29 -4.33 -0.42 -3.73
C SER A 29 -4.72 -1.61 -2.86
N LEU A 30 -3.76 -2.22 -2.19
CA LEU A 30 -3.96 -3.36 -1.31
C LEU A 30 -3.82 -2.90 0.14
N LEU A 31 -4.73 -3.34 1.01
CA LEU A 31 -4.64 -3.15 2.45
C LEU A 31 -4.29 -4.49 3.10
N ILE A 32 -3.32 -4.46 4.01
CA ILE A 32 -2.77 -5.63 4.67
C ILE A 32 -2.86 -5.41 6.17
N ASP A 33 -3.50 -6.36 6.83
CA ASP A 33 -3.57 -6.51 8.28
C ASP A 33 -2.56 -7.59 8.70
N PHE A 34 -1.63 -7.25 9.59
CA PHE A 34 -0.65 -8.20 10.12
C PHE A 34 -1.19 -8.88 11.38
N GLY A 35 -2.28 -9.61 11.18
CA GLY A 35 -2.93 -10.46 12.16
C GLY A 35 -4.17 -11.14 11.60
N THR A 36 -4.67 -12.13 12.33
CA THR A 36 -5.91 -12.85 12.00
C THR A 36 -6.58 -13.38 13.26
N ASP A 37 -7.80 -13.90 13.15
CA ASP A 37 -8.45 -14.66 14.24
C ASP A 37 -7.67 -15.91 14.68
N THR A 38 -6.65 -16.33 13.92
CA THR A 38 -5.78 -17.48 14.22
C THR A 38 -4.42 -17.10 14.78
N THR A 39 -4.02 -15.83 14.73
CA THR A 39 -2.79 -15.37 15.39
C THR A 39 -3.01 -15.23 16.88
N TYR A 40 -1.92 -15.25 17.65
CA TYR A 40 -2.01 -15.16 19.10
C TYR A 40 -2.66 -13.84 19.51
N ARG A 41 -3.86 -13.95 20.10
CA ARG A 41 -4.69 -12.81 20.51
C ARG A 41 -4.96 -11.81 19.38
N GLY A 42 -4.97 -12.25 18.13
CA GLY A 42 -5.26 -11.39 16.98
C GLY A 42 -6.72 -11.41 16.54
N ILE A 43 -7.07 -10.52 15.61
CA ILE A 43 -8.42 -10.40 15.05
C ILE A 43 -8.39 -9.94 13.60
N SER A 44 -9.02 -10.71 12.72
CA SER A 44 -9.11 -10.33 11.31
C SER A 44 -9.97 -9.08 11.10
N VAL A 45 -9.55 -8.23 10.16
CA VAL A 45 -10.47 -7.23 9.59
C VAL A 45 -11.62 -7.94 8.86
N VAL A 46 -12.84 -7.51 9.15
CA VAL A 46 -14.05 -7.99 8.46
C VAL A 46 -14.06 -7.43 7.03
N ASN A 47 -14.34 -8.30 6.05
CA ASN A 47 -14.38 -7.93 4.64
C ASN A 47 -15.82 -7.92 4.06
N PRO A 48 -16.25 -6.84 3.39
CA PRO A 48 -15.64 -5.50 3.42
C PRO A 48 -15.76 -4.84 4.80
N ASP A 49 -14.85 -3.91 5.11
CA ASP A 49 -14.91 -3.11 6.34
C ASP A 49 -16.03 -2.05 6.28
N SER A 50 -16.16 -1.23 7.33
CA SER A 50 -17.19 -0.17 7.38
C SER A 50 -17.04 0.91 6.31
N ASN A 51 -15.86 1.01 5.68
CA ASN A 51 -15.56 1.95 4.60
C ASN A 51 -15.72 1.30 3.21
N GLY A 52 -16.08 0.01 3.15
CA GLY A 52 -16.21 -0.76 1.91
C GLY A 52 -14.87 -1.32 1.39
N ASN A 53 -13.79 -1.18 2.16
CA ASN A 53 -12.48 -1.68 1.78
C ASN A 53 -12.35 -3.17 2.08
N HIS A 54 -11.61 -3.88 1.22
CA HIS A 54 -11.21 -5.25 1.45
C HIS A 54 -9.75 -5.32 1.91
N TRP A 55 -9.50 -6.19 2.87
CA TRP A 55 -8.25 -6.36 3.59
C TRP A 55 -7.70 -7.76 3.40
N ASN A 56 -6.39 -7.85 3.30
CA ASN A 56 -5.65 -9.10 3.32
C ASN A 56 -5.17 -9.35 4.76
N ASN A 57 -5.82 -10.27 5.47
CA ASN A 57 -5.47 -10.60 6.86
C ASN A 57 -4.38 -11.69 6.85
N ILE A 58 -3.20 -11.36 7.35
CA ILE A 58 -1.98 -12.17 7.22
C ILE A 58 -1.58 -12.76 8.57
N ALA A 59 -1.47 -14.08 8.64
CA ALA A 59 -0.95 -14.81 9.79
C ALA A 59 0.57 -15.00 9.68
N THR A 60 1.23 -15.17 10.82
CA THR A 60 2.68 -15.41 10.87
C THR A 60 3.03 -16.74 10.19
N GLY A 61 4.13 -16.76 9.43
CA GLY A 61 4.67 -18.00 8.83
C GLY A 61 3.87 -18.57 7.66
N VAL A 62 2.91 -17.83 7.09
CA VAL A 62 2.11 -18.25 5.93
C VAL A 62 2.51 -17.45 4.69
N PHE A 63 2.54 -18.12 3.53
CA PHE A 63 2.69 -17.48 2.22
C PHE A 63 1.31 -17.27 1.60
N TYR A 64 1.01 -16.04 1.20
CA TYR A 64 -0.28 -15.65 0.64
C TYR A 64 -0.13 -15.33 -0.84
N THR A 65 -0.94 -15.99 -1.66
CA THR A 65 -1.00 -15.74 -3.10
C THR A 65 -2.22 -14.94 -3.50
N ASP A 66 -2.12 -14.24 -4.62
CA ASP A 66 -3.23 -13.55 -5.28
C ASP A 66 -4.00 -12.62 -4.31
N LEU A 67 -3.25 -11.77 -3.59
CA LEU A 67 -3.83 -10.79 -2.67
C LEU A 67 -4.90 -9.95 -3.38
N ILE A 68 -5.89 -9.48 -2.63
CA ILE A 68 -6.99 -8.69 -3.19
C ILE A 68 -6.75 -7.18 -3.03
N ASP A 69 -7.13 -6.45 -4.07
CA ASP A 69 -7.25 -4.99 -4.04
C ASP A 69 -8.35 -4.57 -3.05
N LYS A 70 -8.28 -3.34 -2.53
CA LYS A 70 -9.26 -2.81 -1.58
C LYS A 70 -10.69 -2.74 -2.13
N SER A 71 -10.86 -2.71 -3.45
CA SER A 71 -12.16 -2.86 -4.13
C SER A 71 -12.70 -4.30 -4.15
N GLY A 72 -11.89 -5.28 -3.76
CA GLY A 72 -12.19 -6.71 -3.80
C GLY A 72 -11.74 -7.43 -5.08
N ALA A 73 -11.07 -6.72 -5.99
CA ALA A 73 -10.55 -7.32 -7.23
C ALA A 73 -9.30 -8.19 -6.94
N ALA A 74 -9.21 -9.34 -7.63
CA ALA A 74 -8.01 -10.18 -7.56
C ALA A 74 -6.78 -9.47 -8.15
N THR A 75 -5.61 -9.75 -7.60
CA THR A 75 -4.33 -9.25 -8.11
C THR A 75 -3.34 -10.41 -8.32
N THR A 76 -2.19 -10.12 -8.91
CA THR A 76 -1.06 -11.07 -9.02
C THR A 76 -0.09 -10.95 -7.85
N ILE A 77 -0.37 -10.07 -6.89
CA ILE A 77 0.56 -9.73 -5.82
C ILE A 77 0.51 -10.80 -4.75
N ASP A 78 1.66 -11.34 -4.40
CA ASP A 78 1.83 -12.31 -3.34
C ASP A 78 2.63 -11.68 -2.18
N LEU A 79 2.47 -12.22 -0.97
CA LEU A 79 3.25 -11.80 0.20
C LEU A 79 3.71 -12.99 1.03
N GLY A 80 4.98 -12.98 1.42
CA GLY A 80 5.55 -14.02 2.28
C GLY A 80 6.71 -13.54 3.12
N PHE A 81 6.79 -14.01 4.36
CA PHE A 81 7.93 -13.75 5.24
C PHE A 81 9.13 -14.65 4.91
N SER A 82 10.31 -14.04 4.74
CA SER A 82 11.58 -14.74 4.54
C SER A 82 12.26 -15.10 5.88
N THR A 83 11.82 -14.51 6.99
CA THR A 83 12.26 -14.84 8.36
C THR A 83 11.06 -15.10 9.26
N PRO A 84 11.23 -15.83 10.39
CA PRO A 84 10.20 -15.86 11.42
C PRO A 84 9.81 -14.44 11.86
N VAL A 85 8.56 -14.28 12.27
CA VAL A 85 8.04 -13.04 12.82
C VAL A 85 7.08 -13.36 13.97
N GLY A 86 7.22 -12.62 15.07
CA GLY A 86 6.43 -12.80 16.27
C GLY A 86 5.19 -11.92 16.32
N THR A 87 4.36 -12.21 17.32
CA THR A 87 3.25 -11.37 17.79
C THR A 87 3.40 -11.21 19.30
N ASP A 88 2.85 -10.15 19.87
CA ASP A 88 2.71 -10.00 21.32
C ASP A 88 1.28 -9.53 21.64
N SER A 89 1.04 -9.20 22.90
CA SER A 89 -0.27 -9.04 23.51
C SER A 89 -0.29 -7.99 24.61
N TYR A 90 0.73 -7.14 24.59
CA TYR A 90 0.89 -6.04 25.49
C TYR A 90 1.30 -4.82 24.68
N ASN A 91 1.03 -3.65 25.22
CA ASN A 91 1.61 -2.37 24.78
C ASN A 91 1.30 -1.91 23.35
N GLY A 92 0.59 -2.67 22.52
CA GLY A 92 -0.04 -2.16 21.30
C GLY A 92 -1.10 -1.09 21.58
N PRO A 93 -1.81 -0.60 20.55
CA PRO A 93 -2.82 0.46 20.72
C PRO A 93 -3.93 0.14 21.72
N ALA A 94 -4.25 -1.14 21.91
CA ALA A 94 -5.22 -1.61 22.91
C ALA A 94 -4.64 -1.84 24.32
N GLY A 95 -3.31 -1.74 24.48
CA GLY A 95 -2.63 -2.06 25.73
C GLY A 95 -2.51 -3.56 25.99
N ASP A 96 -2.83 -3.99 27.20
CA ASP A 96 -2.81 -5.41 27.61
C ASP A 96 -4.03 -6.15 27.04
N THR A 97 -3.77 -7.14 26.19
CA THR A 97 -4.79 -7.98 25.55
C THR A 97 -5.02 -9.32 26.26
N ALA A 98 -4.57 -9.48 27.51
CA ALA A 98 -4.64 -10.74 28.24
C ALA A 98 -6.01 -11.25 28.60
N ALA A 99 -7.00 -10.36 28.68
CA ALA A 99 -8.39 -10.74 28.83
C ALA A 99 -9.00 -11.32 27.54
N GLY A 100 -8.25 -11.34 26.43
CA GLY A 100 -8.67 -11.82 25.12
C GLY A 100 -9.40 -10.75 24.31
N VAL A 101 -9.37 -10.94 22.98
CA VAL A 101 -9.83 -9.97 21.97
C VAL A 101 -11.20 -9.35 22.29
N ALA A 102 -12.19 -10.18 22.63
CA ALA A 102 -13.56 -9.70 22.89
C ALA A 102 -13.64 -8.70 24.05
N ALA A 103 -12.73 -8.76 25.02
CA ALA A 103 -12.68 -7.86 26.15
C ALA A 103 -11.80 -6.62 25.89
N THR A 104 -10.88 -6.67 24.93
CA THR A 104 -9.78 -5.70 24.80
C THR A 104 -9.80 -4.90 23.50
N ILE A 105 -10.46 -5.38 22.44
CA ILE A 105 -10.55 -4.68 21.15
C ILE A 105 -11.16 -3.27 21.26
N GLY A 106 -12.10 -3.07 22.18
CA GLY A 106 -12.73 -1.76 22.43
C GLY A 106 -11.79 -0.73 23.07
N ALA A 107 -10.60 -1.14 23.53
CA ALA A 107 -9.59 -0.25 24.10
C ALA A 107 -8.58 0.24 23.05
N THR A 108 -8.64 -0.25 21.81
CA THR A 108 -7.78 0.22 20.71
C THR A 108 -7.95 1.72 20.50
N ASP A 109 -6.88 2.47 20.74
CA ASP A 109 -6.90 3.93 20.71
C ASP A 109 -6.13 4.48 19.50
N ILE A 110 -6.81 4.82 18.40
CA ILE A 110 -6.19 5.41 17.20
C ILE A 110 -6.97 6.63 16.72
N ASP A 111 -6.30 7.51 15.96
CA ASP A 111 -6.99 8.49 15.11
C ASP A 111 -7.21 7.87 13.72
N ALA A 112 -8.33 7.18 13.57
CA ALA A 112 -8.67 6.49 12.33
C ALA A 112 -8.74 7.44 11.12
N ALA A 113 -9.15 8.69 11.32
CA ALA A 113 -9.26 9.65 10.22
C ALA A 113 -7.87 10.10 9.73
N ALA A 114 -6.92 10.30 10.66
CA ALA A 114 -5.55 10.66 10.31
C ALA A 114 -4.80 9.53 9.58
N LEU A 115 -5.09 8.27 9.92
CA LEU A 115 -4.50 7.09 9.29
C LEU A 115 -5.08 6.75 7.90
N GLY A 116 -6.16 7.42 7.48
CA GLY A 116 -6.79 7.19 6.18
C GLY A 116 -7.32 5.78 6.02
N ASP A 117 -7.02 5.11 4.89
CA ASP A 117 -7.43 3.72 4.65
C ASP A 117 -6.87 2.75 5.71
N LEU A 118 -5.73 3.08 6.34
CA LEU A 118 -5.13 2.25 7.39
C LEU A 118 -5.78 2.43 8.77
N GLY A 119 -6.72 3.38 8.90
CA GLY A 119 -7.47 3.66 10.13
C GLY A 119 -8.54 2.62 10.46
N ASN A 120 -8.16 1.35 10.58
CA ASN A 120 -9.04 0.25 10.97
C ASN A 120 -8.68 -0.28 12.36
N VAL A 121 -9.69 -0.43 13.22
CA VAL A 121 -9.49 -0.85 14.63
C VAL A 121 -8.92 -2.27 14.73
N ASN A 122 -9.35 -3.21 13.88
CA ASN A 122 -8.86 -4.58 13.93
C ASN A 122 -7.40 -4.64 13.46
N ALA A 123 -7.09 -4.01 12.32
CA ALA A 123 -5.73 -3.95 11.80
C ALA A 123 -4.75 -3.18 12.71
N ALA A 124 -5.22 -2.15 13.42
CA ALA A 124 -4.39 -1.43 14.39
C ALA A 124 -4.23 -2.19 15.71
N TYR A 125 -5.18 -3.06 16.06
CA TYR A 125 -5.10 -3.87 17.27
C TYR A 125 -4.01 -4.94 17.13
N ASP A 126 -3.91 -5.53 15.94
CA ASP A 126 -2.90 -6.53 15.60
C ASP A 126 -1.54 -5.89 15.30
N PHE A 127 -0.47 -6.63 15.62
CA PHE A 127 0.89 -6.26 15.22
C PHE A 127 1.84 -7.44 15.20
N PHE A 128 2.77 -7.36 14.26
CA PHE A 128 3.96 -8.18 14.22
C PHE A 128 5.12 -7.43 14.88
N ALA A 129 5.92 -8.15 15.67
CA ALA A 129 7.06 -7.62 16.40
C ALA A 129 8.26 -8.56 16.31
N GLU A 130 9.38 -8.07 15.77
CA GLU A 130 10.61 -8.86 15.63
C GLU A 130 11.81 -7.95 15.28
N THR A 131 13.03 -8.43 15.55
CA THR A 131 14.27 -7.82 15.05
C THR A 131 14.60 -8.33 13.64
N ASN A 132 14.87 -7.41 12.71
CA ASN A 132 15.18 -7.74 11.31
C ASN A 132 14.16 -8.68 10.64
N ALA A 133 12.86 -8.49 10.89
CA ALA A 133 11.84 -9.23 10.17
C ALA A 133 11.86 -8.86 8.69
N ARG A 134 11.77 -9.89 7.84
CA ARG A 134 11.93 -9.78 6.39
C ARG A 134 10.78 -10.45 5.68
N PHE A 135 10.26 -9.80 4.65
CA PHE A 135 9.23 -10.35 3.80
C PHE A 135 9.38 -9.85 2.37
N GLU A 136 8.74 -10.57 1.47
CA GLU A 136 8.76 -10.34 0.05
C GLU A 136 7.36 -10.02 -0.43
N ILE A 137 7.27 -9.01 -1.29
CA ILE A 137 6.07 -8.70 -2.06
C ILE A 137 6.39 -9.10 -3.50
N GLN A 138 5.75 -10.15 -4.00
CA GLN A 138 6.07 -10.76 -5.29
C GLN A 138 4.94 -10.53 -6.31
N GLY A 139 5.21 -10.84 -7.57
CA GLY A 139 4.20 -10.76 -8.64
C GLY A 139 3.79 -9.32 -8.97
N LEU A 140 4.67 -8.35 -8.69
CA LEU A 140 4.46 -6.95 -9.02
C LEU A 140 4.59 -6.73 -10.54
N ASP A 141 4.06 -5.62 -11.04
CA ASP A 141 4.23 -5.23 -12.43
C ASP A 141 5.55 -4.46 -12.59
N PRO A 142 6.56 -4.98 -13.32
CA PRO A 142 7.85 -4.31 -13.48
C PRO A 142 7.78 -3.00 -14.24
N ALA A 143 6.67 -2.73 -14.94
CA ALA A 143 6.46 -1.45 -15.62
C ALA A 143 5.97 -0.35 -14.66
N LYS A 144 5.63 -0.68 -13.41
CA LYS A 144 5.08 0.27 -12.42
C LYS A 144 6.07 0.55 -11.30
N THR A 145 5.76 1.61 -10.55
CA THR A 145 6.33 1.83 -9.22
C THR A 145 5.23 1.79 -8.17
N TYR A 146 5.61 1.63 -6.91
CA TYR A 146 4.68 1.43 -5.81
C TYR A 146 4.99 2.38 -4.65
N ASN A 147 3.95 2.85 -3.98
CA ASN A 147 4.04 3.47 -2.67
C ASN A 147 3.74 2.42 -1.60
N LEU A 148 4.62 2.30 -0.61
CA LEU A 148 4.44 1.42 0.55
C LEU A 148 4.25 2.29 1.78
N SER A 149 3.05 2.27 2.36
CA SER A 149 2.73 2.99 3.59
C SER A 149 2.60 2.01 4.75
N PHE A 150 3.32 2.28 5.83
CA PHE A 150 3.42 1.42 7.00
C PHE A 150 2.82 2.10 8.21
N TYR A 151 1.95 1.39 8.93
CA TYR A 151 1.47 1.76 10.25
C TYR A 151 2.05 0.78 11.28
N GLY A 152 2.67 1.35 12.30
CA GLY A 152 3.25 0.63 13.43
C GLY A 152 2.99 1.42 14.70
N SER A 153 2.60 0.75 15.78
CA SER A 153 2.24 1.40 17.03
C SER A 153 2.43 0.48 18.23
N HIS A 154 3.28 0.89 19.17
CA HIS A 154 3.58 0.09 20.36
C HIS A 154 4.27 0.95 21.44
N LYS A 155 3.89 0.75 22.70
CA LYS A 155 4.37 1.48 23.90
C LYS A 155 5.57 0.79 24.54
N PHE A 156 6.27 1.53 25.40
CA PHE A 156 7.25 1.00 26.37
C PHE A 156 8.37 0.14 25.78
N ASN A 157 8.72 0.38 24.51
CA ASN A 157 9.84 -0.33 23.88
C ASN A 157 11.17 0.37 24.15
N PRO A 158 12.29 -0.36 24.08
CA PRO A 158 13.62 0.24 24.11
C PRO A 158 13.86 1.17 22.91
N ASP A 159 13.33 0.81 21.73
CA ASP A 159 13.40 1.60 20.50
C ASP A 159 12.06 2.29 20.20
N ALA A 160 12.10 3.61 20.06
CA ALA A 160 10.94 4.43 19.65
C ALA A 160 10.60 4.27 18.17
N THR A 161 11.59 3.95 17.36
CA THR A 161 11.51 4.11 15.92
C THR A 161 11.68 2.76 15.24
N THR A 162 10.73 2.37 14.40
CA THR A 162 10.87 1.27 13.45
C THR A 162 11.38 1.81 12.11
N VAL A 163 12.39 1.16 11.54
CA VAL A 163 12.92 1.45 10.21
C VAL A 163 12.40 0.40 9.24
N TYR A 164 11.77 0.86 8.16
CA TYR A 164 11.31 0.02 7.05
C TYR A 164 12.22 0.25 5.85
N SER A 165 12.74 -0.83 5.28
CA SER A 165 13.76 -0.80 4.24
C SER A 165 13.41 -1.74 3.09
N VAL A 166 13.68 -1.31 1.86
CA VAL A 166 13.58 -2.12 0.65
C VAL A 166 14.99 -2.41 0.14
N TYR A 167 15.24 -3.66 -0.25
CA TYR A 167 16.53 -4.13 -0.76
C TYR A 167 16.41 -4.68 -2.17
N THR A 168 17.56 -4.82 -2.84
CA THR A 168 17.63 -5.33 -4.23
C THR A 168 17.27 -6.80 -4.37
N ASP A 169 17.55 -7.60 -3.33
CA ASP A 169 17.44 -9.07 -3.37
C ASP A 169 17.31 -9.67 -1.97
N ASN A 170 17.13 -11.00 -1.93
CA ASN A 170 16.96 -11.79 -0.71
C ASN A 170 18.20 -11.90 0.18
N THR A 171 19.33 -11.26 -0.19
CA THR A 171 20.48 -11.13 0.72
C THR A 171 20.29 -9.98 1.70
N TYR A 172 19.36 -9.04 1.42
CA TYR A 172 19.09 -7.85 2.24
C TYR A 172 20.36 -7.04 2.54
N SER A 173 21.25 -6.92 1.55
CA SER A 173 22.56 -6.26 1.70
C SER A 173 22.66 -4.91 0.98
N THR A 174 22.01 -4.76 -0.17
CA THR A 174 22.01 -3.51 -0.94
C THR A 174 20.69 -2.78 -0.78
N LEU A 175 20.72 -1.67 -0.05
CA LEU A 175 19.55 -0.85 0.24
C LEU A 175 19.10 -0.06 -1.00
N VAL A 176 17.81 -0.12 -1.31
CA VAL A 176 17.15 0.66 -2.37
C VAL A 176 16.53 1.92 -1.79
N ALA A 177 15.73 1.78 -0.73
CA ALA A 177 15.06 2.89 -0.07
C ALA A 177 14.76 2.54 1.39
N SER A 178 14.67 3.53 2.27
CA SER A 178 14.22 3.35 3.64
C SER A 178 13.39 4.54 4.13
N THR A 179 12.54 4.26 5.10
CA THR A 179 11.75 5.24 5.85
C THR A 179 11.65 4.80 7.31
N SER A 180 11.24 5.70 8.19
CA SER A 180 11.16 5.42 9.62
C SER A 180 9.85 5.93 10.21
N LEU A 181 9.33 5.20 11.19
CA LEU A 181 8.13 5.55 11.95
C LEU A 181 8.44 5.48 13.43
N ASP A 182 8.10 6.56 14.15
CA ASP A 182 8.03 6.49 15.60
C ASP A 182 6.77 5.73 16.00
N VAL A 183 6.91 4.57 16.63
CA VAL A 183 5.81 3.70 17.06
C VAL A 183 5.25 4.11 18.43
N TYR A 184 5.98 4.98 19.13
CA TYR A 184 5.54 5.78 20.26
C TYR A 184 6.21 7.16 20.20
N GLU A 185 5.65 8.14 20.90
CA GLU A 185 6.21 9.51 21.00
C GLU A 185 7.59 9.51 21.68
N PRO A 186 8.68 9.90 20.99
CA PRO A 186 10.01 9.92 21.58
C PRO A 186 10.07 10.71 22.91
N GLY A 187 10.58 10.07 23.96
CA GLY A 187 10.62 10.64 25.31
C GLY A 187 9.34 10.45 26.14
N SER A 188 8.26 9.96 25.55
CA SER A 188 6.99 9.62 26.22
C SER A 188 6.53 8.20 25.86
N PRO A 189 7.24 7.14 26.29
CA PRO A 189 6.99 5.77 25.85
C PRO A 189 5.60 5.20 26.18
N TRP A 190 4.80 5.86 27.01
CA TRP A 190 3.41 5.50 27.28
C TRP A 190 2.41 6.03 26.23
N LEU A 191 2.85 6.93 25.34
CA LEU A 191 2.05 7.49 24.25
C LEU A 191 2.42 6.80 22.94
N HIS A 192 1.62 5.82 22.52
CA HIS A 192 1.82 5.13 21.25
C HIS A 192 1.50 6.02 20.06
N ASN A 193 1.96 5.61 18.87
CA ASN A 193 1.60 6.25 17.61
C ASN A 193 0.11 6.06 17.30
N ARG A 194 -0.63 7.14 17.14
CA ARG A 194 -2.08 7.09 16.92
C ARG A 194 -2.51 7.46 15.51
N ASP A 195 -1.66 8.16 14.79
CA ASP A 195 -2.11 9.03 13.69
C ASP A 195 -1.08 9.19 12.57
N THR A 196 0.11 8.60 12.69
CA THR A 196 1.16 8.72 11.66
C THR A 196 1.45 7.40 10.95
N VAL A 197 1.81 7.52 9.68
CA VAL A 197 2.29 6.42 8.83
C VAL A 197 3.61 6.83 8.19
N ALA A 198 4.50 5.87 7.98
CA ALA A 198 5.73 6.09 7.21
C ALA A 198 5.53 5.58 5.79
N THR A 199 5.92 6.36 4.78
CA THR A 199 5.71 5.98 3.38
C THR A 199 7.01 5.98 2.59
N LEU A 200 7.28 4.87 1.90
CA LEU A 200 8.22 4.80 0.77
C LEU A 200 7.45 5.10 -0.51
N THR A 201 7.98 5.99 -1.35
CA THR A 201 7.29 6.40 -2.58
C THR A 201 8.07 5.98 -3.83
N GLY A 202 7.33 5.56 -4.86
CA GLY A 202 7.91 5.27 -6.18
C GLY A 202 8.94 4.15 -6.19
N VAL A 203 8.84 3.15 -5.31
CA VAL A 203 9.76 2.00 -5.33
C VAL A 203 9.42 1.07 -6.49
N ALA A 204 10.40 0.79 -7.34
CA ALA A 204 10.26 -0.15 -8.46
C ALA A 204 10.50 -1.59 -7.98
N PRO A 205 9.78 -2.58 -8.52
CA PRO A 205 10.12 -3.99 -8.30
C PRO A 205 11.58 -4.26 -8.68
N GLN A 206 12.21 -5.15 -7.93
CA GLN A 206 13.57 -5.60 -8.20
C GLN A 206 13.56 -6.82 -9.12
N ALA A 207 14.68 -7.53 -9.23
CA ALA A 207 14.75 -8.75 -10.03
C ALA A 207 13.67 -9.76 -9.63
N SER A 208 13.05 -10.38 -10.64
CA SER A 208 11.91 -11.30 -10.52
C SER A 208 10.60 -10.65 -10.07
N ASP A 209 10.47 -9.33 -10.21
CA ASP A 209 9.26 -8.57 -9.90
C ASP A 209 8.91 -8.60 -8.40
N ILE A 210 9.95 -8.52 -7.56
CA ILE A 210 9.87 -8.63 -6.09
C ILE A 210 10.35 -7.35 -5.41
N LEU A 211 9.68 -6.93 -4.35
CA LEU A 211 10.22 -6.01 -3.35
C LEU A 211 10.64 -6.79 -2.11
N TYR A 212 11.91 -6.68 -1.71
CA TYR A 212 12.46 -7.33 -0.51
C TYR A 212 12.44 -6.34 0.64
N VAL A 213 11.49 -6.51 1.56
CA VAL A 213 11.20 -5.56 2.64
C VAL A 213 11.73 -6.08 3.98
N GLN A 214 12.38 -5.21 4.75
CA GLN A 214 12.75 -5.47 6.13
C GLN A 214 12.14 -4.41 7.05
N PHE A 215 11.75 -4.80 8.26
CA PHE A 215 11.53 -3.87 9.36
C PHE A 215 12.32 -4.27 10.60
N THR A 216 12.80 -3.27 11.36
CA THR A 216 13.55 -3.46 12.60
C THR A 216 13.55 -2.17 13.43
N GLY A 217 13.75 -2.26 14.75
CA GLY A 217 13.99 -1.09 15.58
C GLY A 217 15.28 -0.36 15.17
N ALA A 218 15.28 0.97 15.23
CA ALA A 218 16.40 1.80 14.77
C ALA A 218 17.70 1.58 15.59
N GLY A 219 17.58 1.19 16.85
CA GLY A 219 18.68 0.76 17.72
C GLY A 219 19.02 -0.73 17.61
N GLY A 220 18.32 -1.48 16.76
CA GLY A 220 18.50 -2.91 16.54
C GLY A 220 17.60 -3.80 17.37
N ASP A 221 16.63 -3.24 18.11
CA ASP A 221 15.61 -3.99 18.84
C ASP A 221 14.44 -4.37 17.90
N PHE A 222 13.31 -4.82 18.46
CA PHE A 222 12.10 -5.12 17.72
C PHE A 222 11.60 -3.90 16.94
N GLY A 223 11.30 -4.12 15.66
CA GLY A 223 10.43 -3.24 14.90
C GLY A 223 8.98 -3.72 15.01
N TYR A 224 8.02 -2.83 14.73
CA TYR A 224 6.59 -3.12 14.87
C TYR A 224 5.85 -2.77 13.59
N LEU A 225 4.99 -3.67 13.13
CA LEU A 225 4.15 -3.48 11.94
C LEU A 225 2.74 -4.00 12.22
N ASN A 226 1.77 -3.09 12.25
CA ASN A 226 0.36 -3.39 12.48
C ASN A 226 -0.37 -3.58 11.15
N ALA A 227 -0.22 -2.62 10.24
CA ALA A 227 -0.90 -2.59 8.97
C ALA A 227 -0.04 -1.97 7.87
N MET A 228 -0.31 -2.32 6.62
CA MET A 228 0.38 -1.77 5.45
C MET A 228 -0.56 -1.53 4.29
N GLN A 229 -0.29 -0.48 3.53
CA GLN A 229 -0.92 -0.21 2.25
C GLN A 229 0.12 -0.27 1.13
N ILE A 230 -0.19 -1.01 0.06
CA ILE A 230 0.58 -1.03 -1.19
C ILE A 230 -0.25 -0.32 -2.24
N THR A 231 0.24 0.76 -2.83
CA THR A 231 -0.47 1.48 -3.89
C THR A 231 0.37 1.57 -5.15
N ALA A 232 -0.11 1.01 -6.25
CA ALA A 232 0.52 1.17 -7.56
C ALA A 232 0.46 2.64 -7.98
N VAL A 233 1.59 3.23 -8.35
CA VAL A 233 1.62 4.60 -8.88
C VAL A 233 1.10 4.56 -10.33
N PRO A 234 0.04 5.30 -10.68
CA PRO A 234 -0.44 5.34 -12.05
C PRO A 234 0.64 5.89 -12.97
N GLU A 235 0.84 5.25 -14.12
CA GLU A 235 1.69 5.82 -15.17
C GLU A 235 1.19 7.21 -15.54
N PRO A 236 2.07 8.22 -15.72
CA PRO A 236 1.65 9.51 -16.23
C PRO A 236 0.98 9.26 -17.59
N THR A 237 -0.32 9.53 -17.66
CA THR A 237 -1.09 9.31 -18.89
C THR A 237 -0.40 10.03 -20.03
N SER A 238 0.19 9.29 -20.97
CA SER A 238 0.86 9.82 -22.17
C SER A 238 -0.13 10.46 -23.16
N ALA A 239 -1.34 10.81 -22.71
CA ALA A 239 -2.47 11.33 -23.48
C ALA A 239 -2.19 12.71 -24.12
N LEU A 240 -1.08 13.38 -23.79
CA LEU A 240 -0.70 14.65 -24.42
C LEU A 240 0.31 14.54 -25.57
N LEU A 241 0.97 13.40 -25.80
CA LEU A 241 2.04 13.34 -26.82
C LEU A 241 1.55 13.03 -28.25
N VAL A 242 0.34 12.50 -28.42
CA VAL A 242 -0.20 12.17 -29.77
C VAL A 242 -0.84 13.39 -30.44
N ALA A 243 -1.24 14.41 -29.69
CA ALA A 243 -1.80 15.65 -30.23
C ALA A 243 -0.74 16.54 -30.92
N SER A 244 0.53 16.45 -30.53
CA SER A 244 1.62 17.28 -31.08
C SER A 244 2.21 16.71 -32.37
N VAL A 245 2.14 15.41 -32.62
CA VAL A 245 2.67 14.79 -33.85
C VAL A 245 1.70 14.95 -35.05
N VAL A 246 0.38 14.92 -34.81
CA VAL A 246 -0.61 15.13 -35.88
C VAL A 246 -0.68 16.61 -36.30
N GLY A 247 -0.47 17.54 -35.37
CA GLY A 247 -0.43 18.98 -35.67
C GLY A 247 0.72 19.41 -36.59
N LEU A 248 1.90 18.76 -36.48
CA LEU A 248 3.05 19.09 -37.34
C LEU A 248 2.96 18.53 -38.77
N ALA A 249 2.21 17.44 -38.98
CA ALA A 249 2.06 16.86 -40.32
C ALA A 249 1.12 17.68 -41.23
N VAL A 250 0.15 18.39 -40.65
CA VAL A 250 -0.81 19.22 -41.41
C VAL A 250 -0.23 20.60 -41.78
N ALA A 251 0.74 21.12 -41.03
CA ALA A 251 1.33 22.44 -41.29
C ALA A 251 2.34 22.48 -42.45
N ARG A 252 2.78 21.33 -42.99
CA ARG A 252 3.83 21.28 -44.05
C ARG A 252 3.33 21.18 -45.49
N ARG A 253 2.03 21.22 -45.74
CA ARG A 253 1.48 21.27 -47.12
C ARG A 253 0.62 22.51 -47.33
N ARG A 254 1.25 23.67 -47.51
CA ARG A 254 0.66 24.84 -48.22
C ARG A 254 1.71 25.95 -48.43
N THR A 255 2.54 25.81 -49.45
CA THR A 255 3.17 26.94 -50.16
C THR A 255 3.64 26.49 -51.54
N ARG A 256 2.78 26.63 -52.55
CA ARG A 256 3.10 27.09 -53.92
C ARG A 256 1.83 27.70 -54.50
#